data_AF-A0A7V4K1D7-F1
#
_entry.id   AF-A0A7V4K1D7-F1
#
_cell.length_a   1.000
_cell.length_b   1.000
_cell.length_c   1.000
_cell.angle_alpha   90.00
_cell.angle_beta   90.00
_cell.angle_gamma   90.00
#
_symmetry.space_group_name_H-M   'P 1'
#
loop_
_entity.id
_entity.type
_entity.pdbx_description
1 polymer ?
#
loop_
_entity_poly.entity_id
_entity_poly.type
_entity_poly.pdbx_seq_one_letter_code
_entity_poly.pdbx_strand_id
1 'polypeptide(L)'
;MKGVITAVWLICLFLLPQTVCPQGASKGDLLYMSLYFELQRLKMEKEERLKKLQGDIARVEQRLKETNALLAEIQRIKNTGTDKEKNEALMAEPHALSALRSAREALDSLNRQRLELQMAIDRLKVEEERLNDLHKKLESREAIGLVRDCKGTVKIVNAKTRSESNCSSFSALKEGDSLITGPDGRAKAVILDGRGEFTLGPNSELVLRKKTPEEETLELSKGKVYFQVEPREGFFERIK
;
A
#
# COMPACT_ATOMS: atom_id res chain seq x y z
N MET A 1 36.33 -23.33 -46.67
CA MET A 1 36.12 -21.95 -46.15
C MET A 1 35.15 -22.02 -44.99
N LYS A 2 35.69 -22.20 -43.78
CA LYS A 2 34.99 -22.19 -42.50
C LYS A 2 35.74 -21.19 -41.62
N GLY A 3 35.04 -20.31 -40.92
CA GLY A 3 35.66 -19.57 -39.80
C GLY A 3 35.60 -18.04 -39.83
N VAL A 4 34.46 -17.43 -40.21
CA VAL A 4 34.29 -15.97 -39.99
C VAL A 4 32.95 -15.62 -39.29
N ILE A 5 32.03 -16.57 -39.06
CA ILE A 5 30.67 -16.22 -38.60
C ILE A 5 30.50 -16.28 -37.07
N THR A 6 31.51 -16.69 -36.29
CA THR A 6 31.35 -16.93 -34.85
C THR A 6 31.91 -15.86 -33.92
N ALA A 7 32.28 -14.67 -34.41
CA ALA A 7 32.89 -13.63 -33.56
C ALA A 7 32.01 -12.40 -33.28
N VAL A 8 30.89 -12.20 -33.96
CA VAL A 8 30.06 -10.97 -33.81
C VAL A 8 28.87 -11.16 -32.86
N TRP A 9 28.50 -12.41 -32.54
CA TRP A 9 27.38 -12.69 -31.63
C TRP A 9 27.74 -12.75 -30.14
N LEU A 10 29.03 -12.67 -29.78
CA LEU A 10 29.47 -12.74 -28.37
C LEU A 10 29.70 -11.38 -27.70
N ILE A 11 29.52 -10.26 -28.40
CA ILE A 11 29.72 -8.91 -27.82
C ILE A 11 28.40 -8.26 -27.41
N CYS A 12 27.24 -8.76 -27.89
CA CYS A 12 25.93 -8.22 -27.49
C CYS A 12 25.33 -8.80 -26.19
N LEU A 13 26.01 -9.75 -25.53
CA LEU A 13 25.51 -10.42 -24.32
C LEU A 13 26.15 -9.94 -23.01
N PHE A 14 27.03 -8.95 -23.06
CA PHE A 14 27.59 -8.26 -21.88
C PHE A 14 27.14 -6.80 -21.74
N LEU A 15 26.13 -6.38 -22.50
CA LEU A 15 25.29 -5.22 -22.13
C LEU A 15 24.16 -5.73 -21.23
N LEU A 16 24.54 -6.31 -20.09
CA LEU A 16 23.70 -6.23 -18.91
C LEU A 16 23.34 -4.74 -18.75
N PRO A 17 22.07 -4.39 -18.49
CA PRO A 17 21.74 -3.01 -18.16
C PRO A 17 22.61 -2.66 -16.97
N GLN A 18 23.65 -1.87 -17.19
CA GLN A 18 24.36 -1.25 -16.09
C GLN A 18 23.28 -0.54 -15.31
N THR A 19 23.13 -0.99 -14.07
CA THR A 19 22.20 -0.49 -13.09
C THR A 19 22.23 1.03 -13.16
N VAL A 20 21.26 1.61 -13.86
CA VAL A 20 21.02 3.05 -13.82
C VAL A 20 20.33 3.30 -12.49
N CYS A 21 21.11 3.19 -11.39
CA CYS A 21 20.90 4.14 -10.32
C CYS A 21 21.10 5.51 -10.98
N PRO A 22 20.15 6.44 -10.89
CA PRO A 22 20.33 7.75 -11.49
C PRO A 22 21.55 8.38 -10.82
N GLN A 23 22.69 8.42 -11.53
CA GLN A 23 23.82 9.24 -11.16
C GLN A 23 23.35 10.68 -11.35
N GLY A 24 22.73 11.25 -10.31
CA GLY A 24 22.08 12.56 -10.35
C GLY A 24 20.78 12.69 -9.56
N ALA A 25 20.23 11.63 -8.96
CA ALA A 25 19.03 11.76 -8.11
C ALA A 25 19.32 12.64 -6.88
N SER A 26 18.52 13.68 -6.69
CA SER A 26 18.54 14.50 -5.49
C SER A 26 18.02 13.69 -4.29
N LYS A 27 18.31 14.13 -3.06
CA LYS A 27 17.76 13.51 -1.85
C LYS A 27 16.23 13.53 -1.83
N GLY A 28 15.65 14.60 -2.36
CA GLY A 28 14.20 14.73 -2.53
C GLY A 28 13.64 13.65 -3.44
N ASP A 29 14.38 13.30 -4.50
CA ASP A 29 13.99 12.26 -5.46
C ASP A 29 14.06 10.87 -4.81
N LEU A 30 15.10 10.60 -4.02
CA LEU A 30 15.22 9.33 -3.30
C LEU A 30 14.12 9.16 -2.24
N LEU A 31 13.81 10.22 -1.48
CA LEU A 31 12.69 10.24 -0.54
C LEU A 31 11.35 10.01 -1.27
N TYR A 32 11.12 10.71 -2.38
CA TYR A 32 9.94 10.54 -3.22
C TYR A 32 9.82 9.10 -3.75
N MET A 33 10.86 8.58 -4.40
CA MET A 33 10.89 7.22 -4.95
C MET A 33 10.60 6.19 -3.87
N SER A 34 11.19 6.35 -2.67
CA SER A 34 10.95 5.41 -1.56
C SER A 34 9.47 5.30 -1.19
N LEU A 35 8.77 6.43 -1.07
CA LEU A 35 7.35 6.47 -0.73
C LEU A 35 6.48 6.06 -1.93
N TYR A 36 6.87 6.45 -3.14
CA TYR A 36 6.15 6.13 -4.37
C TYR A 36 6.10 4.62 -4.61
N PHE A 37 7.26 3.93 -4.58
CA PHE A 37 7.31 2.48 -4.76
C PHE A 37 6.59 1.72 -3.65
N GLU A 38 6.63 2.24 -2.42
CA GLU A 38 5.84 1.65 -1.35
C GLU A 38 4.33 1.78 -1.59
N LEU A 39 3.85 2.95 -2.04
CA LEU A 39 2.45 3.15 -2.43
C LEU A 39 2.05 2.23 -3.59
N GLN A 40 2.90 2.12 -4.62
CA GLN A 40 2.64 1.19 -5.74
C GLN A 40 2.54 -0.25 -5.27
N ARG A 41 3.44 -0.70 -4.38
CA ARG A 41 3.39 -2.05 -3.81
C ARG A 41 2.07 -2.30 -3.07
N LEU A 42 1.65 -1.37 -2.21
CA LEU A 42 0.39 -1.47 -1.46
C LEU A 42 -0.83 -1.48 -2.40
N LYS A 43 -0.79 -0.69 -3.46
CA LYS A 43 -1.84 -0.63 -4.49
C LYS A 43 -1.93 -1.95 -5.25
N MET A 44 -0.81 -2.48 -5.74
CA MET A 44 -0.76 -3.78 -6.41
C MET A 44 -1.26 -4.92 -5.52
N GLU A 45 -0.85 -4.96 -4.25
CA GLU A 45 -1.33 -5.98 -3.29
C GLU A 45 -2.86 -5.94 -3.14
N LYS A 46 -3.43 -4.73 -3.05
CA LYS A 46 -4.88 -4.55 -2.94
C LYS A 46 -5.61 -4.87 -4.23
N GLU A 47 -5.07 -4.48 -5.39
CA GLU A 47 -5.65 -4.80 -6.70
C GLU A 47 -5.64 -6.31 -6.97
N GLU A 48 -4.58 -7.02 -6.59
CA GLU A 48 -4.53 -8.48 -6.70
C GLU A 48 -5.59 -9.14 -5.80
N ARG A 49 -5.74 -8.67 -4.55
CA ARG A 49 -6.81 -9.13 -3.65
C ARG A 49 -8.20 -8.84 -4.23
N LEU A 50 -8.39 -7.68 -4.85
CA LEU A 50 -9.66 -7.31 -5.47
C LEU A 50 -10.00 -8.25 -6.63
N LYS A 51 -9.01 -8.60 -7.45
CA LYS A 51 -9.16 -9.57 -8.54
C LYS A 51 -9.52 -10.96 -8.04
N LYS A 52 -8.88 -11.44 -6.96
CA LYS A 52 -9.24 -12.72 -6.32
C LYS A 52 -10.69 -12.70 -5.84
N LEU A 53 -11.09 -11.63 -5.15
CA LEU A 53 -12.43 -11.46 -4.62
C LEU A 53 -13.51 -11.40 -5.72
N GLN A 54 -13.21 -10.76 -6.85
CA GLN A 54 -14.10 -10.77 -8.03
C GLN A 54 -14.31 -12.19 -8.57
N GLY A 55 -13.25 -13.01 -8.60
CA GLY A 55 -13.37 -14.42 -8.96
C GLY A 55 -14.24 -15.20 -7.98
N ASP A 56 -14.12 -14.93 -6.68
CA ASP A 56 -14.94 -15.57 -5.64
C ASP A 56 -16.42 -15.20 -5.77
N ILE A 57 -16.71 -13.92 -6.01
CA ILE A 57 -18.06 -13.40 -6.27
C ILE A 57 -18.66 -14.11 -7.48
N ALA A 58 -17.95 -14.18 -8.61
CA ALA A 58 -18.43 -14.84 -9.81
C ALA A 58 -18.77 -16.33 -9.57
N ARG A 59 -17.97 -17.04 -8.75
CA ARG A 59 -18.26 -18.43 -8.38
C ARG A 59 -19.52 -18.55 -7.51
N VAL A 60 -19.73 -17.62 -6.58
CA VAL A 60 -20.94 -17.61 -5.75
C VAL A 60 -22.18 -17.25 -6.57
N GLU A 61 -22.08 -16.29 -7.48
CA GLU A 61 -23.16 -15.93 -8.41
C GLU A 61 -23.56 -17.11 -9.31
N GLN A 62 -22.57 -17.87 -9.80
CA GLN A 62 -22.83 -19.08 -10.58
C GLN A 62 -23.58 -20.13 -9.74
N ARG A 63 -23.13 -20.37 -8.49
CA ARG A 63 -23.84 -21.28 -7.56
C ARG A 63 -25.26 -20.82 -7.26
N LEU A 64 -25.50 -19.52 -7.14
CA LEU A 64 -26.85 -18.97 -6.97
C LEU A 64 -27.74 -19.27 -8.18
N LYS A 65 -27.21 -19.11 -9.41
CA LYS A 65 -27.94 -19.46 -10.64
C LYS A 65 -28.30 -20.96 -10.66
N GLU A 66 -27.33 -21.82 -10.37
CA GLU A 66 -27.53 -23.28 -10.31
C GLU A 66 -28.56 -23.67 -9.24
N THR A 67 -28.47 -23.08 -8.05
CA THR A 67 -29.41 -23.34 -6.94
C THR A 67 -30.82 -22.86 -7.27
N ASN A 68 -30.96 -21.70 -7.92
CA ASN A 68 -32.26 -21.21 -8.37
C ASN A 68 -32.87 -22.11 -9.46
N ALA A 69 -32.06 -22.61 -10.39
CA ALA A 69 -32.52 -23.56 -11.41
C ALA A 69 -32.99 -24.88 -10.77
N LEU A 70 -32.25 -25.39 -9.78
CA LEU A 70 -32.64 -26.57 -9.01
C LEU A 70 -33.95 -26.36 -8.26
N LEU A 71 -34.12 -25.20 -7.60
CA LEU A 71 -35.36 -24.86 -6.90
C LEU A 71 -36.56 -24.79 -7.87
N ALA A 72 -36.36 -24.23 -9.06
CA ALA A 72 -37.39 -24.19 -10.09
C ALA A 72 -37.78 -25.60 -10.55
N GLU A 73 -36.81 -26.51 -10.72
CA GLU A 73 -37.11 -27.91 -11.09
C GLU A 73 -37.81 -28.66 -9.95
N ILE A 74 -37.38 -28.46 -8.70
CA ILE A 74 -38.06 -29.01 -7.50
C ILE A 74 -39.52 -28.57 -7.49
N GLN A 75 -39.79 -27.28 -7.74
CA GLN A 75 -41.16 -26.76 -7.80
C GLN A 75 -41.95 -27.32 -8.98
N ARG A 76 -41.32 -27.55 -10.13
CA ARG A 76 -41.94 -28.21 -11.28
C ARG A 76 -42.36 -29.63 -10.93
N ILE A 77 -41.45 -30.43 -10.35
CA ILE A 77 -41.71 -31.82 -9.93
C ILE A 77 -42.81 -31.88 -8.86
N LYS A 78 -42.82 -30.96 -7.89
CA LYS A 78 -43.89 -30.88 -6.89
C LYS A 78 -45.27 -30.71 -7.52
N ASN A 79 -45.36 -30.00 -8.64
CA ASN A 79 -46.62 -29.72 -9.33
C ASN A 79 -47.03 -30.82 -10.32
N THR A 80 -46.08 -31.37 -11.09
CA THR A 80 -46.37 -32.25 -12.24
C THR A 80 -45.86 -33.68 -12.12
N GLY A 81 -45.08 -34.00 -11.08
CA GLY A 81 -44.45 -35.31 -10.90
C GLY A 81 -45.37 -36.39 -10.35
N THR A 82 -44.86 -37.62 -10.37
CA THR A 82 -45.45 -38.77 -9.68
C THR A 82 -45.34 -38.63 -8.16
N ASP A 83 -46.11 -39.41 -7.40
CA ASP A 83 -46.08 -39.32 -5.92
C ASP A 83 -44.70 -39.62 -5.33
N LYS A 84 -43.93 -40.52 -5.97
CA LYS A 84 -42.56 -40.82 -5.57
C LYS A 84 -41.64 -39.61 -5.78
N GLU A 85 -41.68 -39.01 -6.96
CA GLU A 85 -40.87 -37.83 -7.30
C GLU A 85 -41.24 -36.60 -6.46
N LYS A 86 -42.53 -36.43 -6.15
CA LYS A 86 -43.01 -35.38 -5.24
C LYS A 86 -42.42 -35.52 -3.85
N ASN A 87 -42.39 -36.74 -3.30
CA ASN A 87 -41.78 -37.00 -2.00
C ASN A 87 -40.28 -36.72 -2.01
N GLU A 88 -39.57 -37.11 -3.07
CA GLU A 88 -38.15 -36.79 -3.25
C GLU A 88 -37.91 -35.27 -3.34
N ALA A 89 -38.75 -34.54 -4.08
CA ALA A 89 -38.67 -33.09 -4.20
C ALA A 89 -38.91 -32.37 -2.87
N LEU A 90 -39.86 -32.84 -2.04
CA LEU A 90 -40.10 -32.30 -0.70
C LEU A 90 -38.90 -32.48 0.24
N MET A 91 -38.16 -33.59 0.10
CA MET A 91 -36.94 -33.82 0.89
C MET A 91 -35.76 -32.96 0.39
N ALA A 92 -35.65 -32.71 -0.92
CA ALA A 92 -34.58 -31.92 -1.51
C ALA A 92 -34.73 -30.40 -1.33
N GLU A 93 -35.97 -29.89 -1.29
CA GLU A 93 -36.31 -28.46 -1.15
C GLU A 93 -35.61 -27.76 0.04
N PRO A 94 -35.64 -28.26 1.29
CA PRO A 94 -34.98 -27.59 2.40
C PRO A 94 -33.45 -27.48 2.22
N HIS A 95 -32.81 -28.47 1.58
CA HIS A 95 -31.38 -28.42 1.29
C HIS A 95 -31.06 -27.34 0.25
N ALA A 96 -31.85 -27.25 -0.82
CA ALA A 96 -31.70 -26.23 -1.85
C ALA A 96 -31.95 -24.81 -1.29
N LEU A 97 -32.96 -24.64 -0.42
CA LEU A 97 -33.22 -23.36 0.26
C LEU A 97 -32.11 -22.97 1.23
N SER A 98 -31.54 -23.92 1.97
CA SER A 98 -30.38 -23.70 2.84
C SER A 98 -29.13 -23.28 2.06
N ALA A 99 -28.87 -23.96 0.94
CA ALA A 99 -27.78 -23.62 0.03
C ALA A 99 -27.96 -22.21 -0.55
N LEU A 100 -29.19 -21.85 -0.95
CA LEU A 100 -29.52 -20.51 -1.46
C LEU A 100 -29.24 -19.42 -0.42
N ARG A 101 -29.68 -19.63 0.82
CA ARG A 101 -29.45 -18.67 1.92
C ARG A 101 -27.95 -18.49 2.17
N SER A 102 -27.22 -19.58 2.31
CA SER A 102 -25.77 -19.56 2.57
C SER A 102 -25.00 -18.86 1.44
N ALA A 103 -25.39 -19.10 0.18
CA ALA A 103 -24.78 -18.44 -0.96
C ALA A 103 -25.08 -16.93 -1.01
N ARG A 104 -26.29 -16.49 -0.62
CA ARG A 104 -26.62 -15.05 -0.50
C ARG A 104 -25.81 -14.38 0.60
N GLU A 105 -25.73 -14.98 1.78
CA GLU A 105 -24.94 -14.45 2.90
C GLU A 105 -23.44 -14.34 2.53
N ALA A 106 -22.90 -15.34 1.83
CA ALA A 106 -21.54 -15.30 1.31
C ALA A 106 -21.36 -14.14 0.31
N LEU A 107 -22.29 -13.96 -0.64
CA LEU A 107 -22.24 -12.89 -1.62
C LEU A 107 -22.25 -11.49 -0.96
N ASP A 108 -23.11 -11.29 0.05
CA ASP A 108 -23.19 -10.03 0.79
C ASP A 108 -21.91 -9.73 1.57
N SER A 109 -21.28 -10.75 2.15
CA SER A 109 -19.98 -10.63 2.84
C SER A 109 -18.87 -10.25 1.85
N LEU A 110 -18.79 -10.95 0.71
CA LEU A 110 -17.79 -10.68 -0.33
C LEU A 110 -17.96 -9.27 -0.93
N ASN A 111 -19.19 -8.83 -1.17
CA ASN A 111 -19.45 -7.48 -1.67
C ASN A 111 -19.05 -6.38 -0.69
N ARG A 112 -19.22 -6.59 0.63
CA ARG A 112 -18.73 -5.67 1.65
C ARG A 112 -17.20 -5.57 1.64
N GLN A 113 -16.51 -6.71 1.61
CA GLN A 113 -15.04 -6.74 1.50
C GLN A 113 -14.55 -6.04 0.22
N ARG A 114 -15.27 -6.22 -0.90
CA ARG A 114 -14.96 -5.58 -2.18
C ARG A 114 -15.01 -4.07 -2.08
N LEU A 115 -16.06 -3.54 -1.44
CA LEU A 115 -16.24 -2.11 -1.24
C LEU A 115 -15.13 -1.53 -0.34
N GLU A 116 -14.83 -2.19 0.78
CA GLU A 116 -13.76 -1.75 1.69
C GLU A 116 -12.39 -1.69 0.97
N LEU A 117 -12.10 -2.70 0.15
CA LEU A 117 -10.86 -2.77 -0.59
C LEU A 117 -10.79 -1.70 -1.69
N GLN A 118 -11.91 -1.45 -2.38
CA GLN A 118 -12.02 -0.38 -3.37
C GLN A 118 -11.76 0.99 -2.73
N MET A 119 -12.41 1.27 -1.59
CA MET A 119 -12.17 2.51 -0.84
C MET A 119 -10.71 2.64 -0.39
N ALA A 120 -10.06 1.55 0.00
CA ALA A 120 -8.65 1.56 0.35
C ALA A 120 -7.74 1.87 -0.85
N ILE A 121 -8.04 1.33 -2.04
CA ILE A 121 -7.33 1.66 -3.28
C ILE A 121 -7.51 3.13 -3.63
N ASP A 122 -8.74 3.65 -3.52
CA ASP A 122 -9.02 5.05 -3.88
C ASP A 122 -8.33 6.03 -2.90
N ARG A 123 -8.20 5.67 -1.61
CA ARG A 123 -7.36 6.42 -0.66
C ARG A 123 -5.89 6.45 -1.08
N LEU A 124 -5.34 5.32 -1.52
CA LEU A 124 -3.95 5.25 -1.99
C LEU A 124 -3.72 6.11 -3.24
N LYS A 125 -4.70 6.20 -4.16
CA LYS A 125 -4.62 7.09 -5.33
C LYS A 125 -4.54 8.57 -4.91
N VAL A 126 -5.36 8.97 -3.93
CA VAL A 126 -5.30 10.34 -3.39
C VAL A 126 -3.96 10.61 -2.72
N GLU A 127 -3.39 9.63 -2.01
CA GLU A 127 -2.03 9.75 -1.44
C GLU A 127 -0.95 9.85 -2.52
N GLU A 128 -1.05 9.06 -3.58
CA GLU A 128 -0.17 9.10 -4.74
C GLU A 128 -0.19 10.48 -5.41
N GLU A 129 -1.38 11.04 -5.65
CA GLU A 129 -1.55 12.40 -6.20
C GLU A 129 -0.90 13.46 -5.31
N ARG A 130 -1.12 13.39 -3.99
CA ARG A 130 -0.49 14.30 -3.02
C ARG A 130 1.03 14.19 -3.01
N LEU A 131 1.55 12.97 -3.09
CA LEU A 131 2.99 12.73 -3.15
C LEU A 131 3.59 13.29 -4.44
N ASN A 132 2.91 13.12 -5.58
CA ASN A 132 3.34 13.69 -6.87
C ASN A 132 3.35 15.22 -6.86
N ASP A 133 2.35 15.84 -6.25
CA ASP A 133 2.30 17.30 -6.07
C ASP A 133 3.38 17.82 -5.12
N LEU A 134 3.75 17.01 -4.14
CA LEU A 134 4.86 17.31 -3.24
C LEU A 134 6.20 17.19 -3.97
N HIS A 135 6.39 16.17 -4.81
CA HIS A 135 7.64 15.95 -5.55
C HIS A 135 8.01 17.16 -6.40
N LYS A 136 7.04 17.74 -7.12
CA LYS A 136 7.19 19.01 -7.86
C LYS A 136 7.66 20.17 -6.97
N LYS A 137 7.41 20.11 -5.66
CA LYS A 137 7.80 21.13 -4.68
C LYS A 137 9.10 20.76 -3.95
N LEU A 138 9.51 19.48 -3.95
CA LEU A 138 10.66 18.95 -3.22
C LEU A 138 11.99 19.32 -3.86
N GLU A 139 12.06 19.38 -5.19
CA GLU A 139 13.27 19.80 -5.93
C GLU A 139 13.79 21.18 -5.48
N SER A 140 12.92 22.02 -4.90
CA SER A 140 13.27 23.36 -4.39
C SER A 140 13.53 23.46 -2.87
N ARG A 141 13.34 22.39 -2.08
CA ARG A 141 13.09 22.51 -0.62
C ARG A 141 14.17 22.01 0.33
N GLU A 142 15.30 21.47 -0.13
CA GLU A 142 16.37 20.93 0.74
C GLU A 142 15.83 19.96 1.82
N ALA A 143 14.82 19.15 1.48
CA ALA A 143 14.21 18.24 2.43
C ALA A 143 15.17 17.10 2.79
N ILE A 144 15.29 16.80 4.08
CA ILE A 144 16.06 15.67 4.61
C ILE A 144 15.15 14.54 5.11
N GLY A 145 13.85 14.80 5.18
CA GLY A 145 12.84 13.82 5.53
C GLY A 145 11.45 14.22 5.07
N LEU A 146 10.54 13.25 5.13
CA LEU A 146 9.13 13.40 4.82
C LEU A 146 8.31 12.75 5.92
N VAL A 147 7.33 13.47 6.45
CA VAL A 147 6.34 12.86 7.33
C VAL A 147 5.41 11.99 6.49
N ARG A 148 5.20 10.75 6.90
CA ARG A 148 4.34 9.78 6.24
C ARG A 148 2.93 9.83 6.81
N ASP A 149 2.82 9.81 8.13
CA ASP A 149 1.54 9.78 8.83
C ASP A 149 1.63 10.56 10.13
N CYS A 150 0.53 11.19 10.51
CA CYS A 150 0.37 11.92 11.76
C CYS A 150 -1.02 11.63 12.34
N LYS A 151 -1.04 11.23 13.61
CA LYS A 151 -2.26 10.94 14.38
C LYS A 151 -2.26 11.72 15.67
N GLY A 152 -3.42 12.22 16.06
CA GLY A 152 -3.57 13.06 17.24
C GLY A 152 -2.85 14.40 17.10
N THR A 153 -2.45 14.98 18.22
CA THR A 153 -1.77 16.28 18.24
C THR A 153 -0.30 16.14 17.86
N VAL A 154 0.07 16.60 16.65
CA VAL A 154 1.46 16.63 16.18
C VAL A 154 1.78 17.97 15.53
N LYS A 155 2.90 18.58 15.92
CA LYS A 155 3.40 19.86 15.42
C LYS A 155 4.78 19.72 14.81
N ILE A 156 5.05 20.51 13.79
CA ILE A 156 6.38 20.71 13.22
C ILE A 156 6.78 22.16 13.53
N VAL A 157 7.91 22.33 14.20
CA VAL A 157 8.49 23.65 14.51
C VAL A 157 9.66 23.86 13.58
N ASN A 158 9.57 24.89 12.72
CA ASN A 158 10.64 25.19 11.78
C ASN A 158 11.83 25.85 12.49
N ALA A 159 13.05 25.36 12.25
CA ALA A 159 14.24 25.88 12.91
C ALA A 159 14.54 27.35 12.56
N LYS A 160 14.35 27.74 11.30
CA LYS A 160 14.72 29.06 10.77
C LYS A 160 13.70 30.13 11.16
N THR A 161 12.42 29.84 11.00
CA THR A 161 11.34 30.82 11.21
C THR A 161 10.72 30.75 12.60
N ARG A 162 11.00 29.69 13.37
CA ARG A 162 10.34 29.38 14.65
C ARG A 162 8.81 29.26 14.54
N SER A 163 8.28 29.12 13.32
CA SER A 163 6.84 28.95 13.10
C SER A 163 6.42 27.52 13.40
N GLU A 164 5.28 27.37 14.07
CA GLU A 164 4.62 26.08 14.25
C GLU A 164 3.66 25.81 13.11
N SER A 165 3.70 24.60 12.56
CA SER A 165 2.68 24.09 11.66
C SER A 165 2.12 22.78 12.19
N ASN A 166 0.83 22.55 11.95
CA ASN A 166 0.25 21.24 12.22
C ASN A 166 0.87 20.23 11.27
N CYS A 167 1.21 19.06 11.81
CA CYS A 167 1.70 17.98 10.98
C CYS A 167 0.62 17.52 10.00
N SER A 168 1.02 17.32 8.74
CA SER A 168 0.21 16.64 7.74
C SER A 168 1.03 15.58 7.03
N SER A 169 0.37 14.54 6.49
CA SER A 169 1.03 13.57 5.63
C SER A 169 1.77 14.29 4.50
N PHE A 170 2.96 13.79 4.20
CA PHE A 170 3.90 14.34 3.24
C PHE A 170 4.48 15.72 3.59
N SER A 171 4.38 16.17 4.85
CA SER A 171 5.10 17.37 5.29
C SER A 171 6.61 17.18 5.15
N ALA A 172 7.27 18.09 4.45
CA ALA A 172 8.72 18.06 4.32
C ALA A 172 9.40 18.51 5.62
N LEU A 173 10.41 17.75 6.03
CA LEU A 173 11.25 18.04 7.19
C LEU A 173 12.60 18.55 6.71
N LYS A 174 13.04 19.66 7.29
CA LYS A 174 14.33 20.29 7.01
C LYS A 174 15.28 20.12 8.19
N GLU A 175 16.54 20.41 7.92
CA GLU A 175 17.55 20.49 8.97
C GLU A 175 17.16 21.51 10.04
N GLY A 176 17.27 21.09 11.30
CA GLY A 176 16.94 21.84 12.50
C GLY A 176 15.46 21.78 12.88
N ASP A 177 14.57 21.30 12.02
CA ASP A 177 13.15 21.21 12.34
C ASP A 177 12.93 20.26 13.52
N SER A 178 11.92 20.58 14.34
CA SER A 178 11.53 19.77 15.50
C SER A 178 10.13 19.21 15.29
N LEU A 179 9.98 17.90 15.48
CA LEU A 179 8.71 17.20 15.44
C LEU A 179 8.25 16.91 16.87
N ILE A 180 7.11 17.48 17.27
CA ILE A 180 6.61 17.46 18.64
C ILE A 180 5.25 16.78 18.66
N THR A 181 5.08 15.82 19.56
CA THR A 181 3.84 15.04 19.73
C THR A 181 3.22 15.32 21.10
N GLY A 182 1.89 15.49 21.12
CA GLY A 182 1.11 15.61 22.35
C GLY A 182 0.81 14.26 23.01
N PRO A 183 -0.08 14.23 24.01
CA PRO A 183 -0.42 13.00 24.76
C PRO A 183 -1.10 11.92 23.92
N ASP A 184 -1.82 12.32 22.88
CA ASP A 184 -2.47 11.44 21.89
C ASP A 184 -1.69 11.36 20.57
N GLY A 185 -0.57 12.09 20.48
CA GLY A 185 0.20 12.32 19.27
C GLY A 185 1.06 11.12 18.88
N ARG A 186 1.08 10.79 17.60
CA ARG A 186 2.04 9.87 16.98
C ARG A 186 2.39 10.36 15.60
N ALA A 187 3.67 10.31 15.26
CA ALA A 187 4.15 10.74 13.95
C ALA A 187 5.08 9.69 13.37
N LYS A 188 4.90 9.39 12.08
CA LYS A 188 5.72 8.45 11.32
C LYS A 188 6.39 9.21 10.20
N ALA A 189 7.70 9.13 10.07
CA ALA A 189 8.44 9.86 9.05
C ALA A 189 9.57 9.02 8.46
N VAL A 190 9.96 9.39 7.24
CA VAL A 190 11.04 8.78 6.47
C VAL A 190 12.18 9.78 6.30
N ILE A 191 13.41 9.33 6.49
CA ILE A 191 14.65 10.09 6.44
C ILE A 191 15.77 9.22 5.81
N LEU A 192 17.03 9.65 5.90
CA LEU A 192 18.20 8.94 5.35
C LEU A 192 18.02 8.60 3.85
N ASP A 193 17.50 9.55 3.08
CA ASP A 193 17.21 9.39 1.65
C ASP A 193 16.20 8.26 1.35
N GLY A 194 15.29 7.95 2.29
CA GLY A 194 14.27 6.91 2.11
C GLY A 194 14.55 5.58 2.81
N ARG A 195 15.73 5.45 3.42
CA ARG A 195 16.19 4.20 4.06
C ARG A 195 15.82 4.11 5.54
N GLY A 196 15.67 5.24 6.20
CA GLY A 196 15.35 5.32 7.62
C GLY A 196 13.89 5.65 7.82
N GLU A 197 13.19 4.87 8.62
CA GLU A 197 11.83 5.15 9.05
C GLU A 197 11.81 5.28 10.57
N PHE A 198 11.14 6.30 11.07
CA PHE A 198 10.97 6.48 12.50
C PHE A 198 9.52 6.72 12.88
N THR A 199 9.15 6.20 14.05
CA THR A 199 7.86 6.43 14.69
C THR A 199 8.09 7.12 16.02
N LEU A 200 7.63 8.36 16.11
CA LEU A 200 7.63 9.17 17.32
C LEU A 200 6.35 8.89 18.11
N GLY A 201 6.52 8.42 19.35
CA GLY A 201 5.41 8.12 20.27
C GLY A 201 4.89 9.36 21.01
N PRO A 202 3.86 9.22 21.85
CA PRO A 202 3.26 10.34 22.56
C PRO A 202 4.23 11.12 23.47
N ASN A 203 3.96 12.42 23.64
CA ASN A 203 4.75 13.34 24.48
C ASN A 203 6.25 13.37 24.16
N SER A 204 6.59 13.16 22.89
CA SER A 204 7.97 13.09 22.41
C SER A 204 8.32 14.27 21.52
N GLU A 205 9.60 14.62 21.51
CA GLU A 205 10.19 15.68 20.70
C GLU A 205 11.46 15.16 20.05
N LEU A 206 11.51 15.24 18.72
CA LEU A 206 12.65 14.86 17.91
C LEU A 206 13.14 16.05 17.10
N VAL A 207 14.42 16.36 17.19
CA VAL A 207 15.08 17.42 16.41
C VAL A 207 15.93 16.77 15.32
N LEU A 208 15.72 17.18 14.07
CA LEU A 208 16.54 16.74 12.96
C LEU A 208 17.82 17.58 12.94
N ARG A 209 18.98 16.97 13.21
CA ARG A 209 20.26 17.70 13.23
C ARG A 209 20.96 17.62 11.87
N LYS A 210 21.98 18.46 11.73
CA LYS A 210 22.79 18.57 10.53
C LYS A 210 23.46 17.24 10.21
N LYS A 211 23.43 16.90 8.92
CA LYS A 211 24.25 15.83 8.35
C LYS A 211 25.68 16.34 8.23
N THR A 212 26.62 15.70 8.91
CA THR A 212 28.05 15.80 8.56
C THR A 212 28.34 14.80 7.44
N PRO A 213 29.49 14.90 6.74
CA PRO A 213 29.91 13.88 5.78
C PRO A 213 29.97 12.47 6.38
N GLU A 214 30.13 12.39 7.70
CA GLU A 214 30.39 11.17 8.46
C GLU A 214 29.12 10.64 9.15
N GLU A 215 28.20 11.51 9.58
CA GLU A 215 27.07 11.13 10.43
C GLU A 215 25.78 11.90 10.09
N GLU A 216 24.65 11.19 10.10
CA GLU A 216 23.32 11.78 10.17
C GLU A 216 22.78 11.62 11.59
N THR A 217 22.68 12.73 12.33
CA THR A 217 22.27 12.71 13.73
C THR A 217 20.80 13.08 13.88
N LEU A 218 20.07 12.27 14.64
CA LEU A 218 18.75 12.60 15.15
C LEU A 218 18.85 12.76 16.67
N GLU A 219 18.30 13.86 17.19
CA GLU A 219 18.31 14.10 18.63
C GLU A 219 16.91 13.94 19.19
N LEU A 220 16.74 12.96 20.07
CA LEU A 220 15.51 12.77 20.84
C LEU A 220 15.60 13.59 22.13
N SER A 221 15.04 14.79 22.12
CA SER A 221 15.02 15.67 23.30
C SER A 221 14.12 15.11 24.40
N LYS A 222 13.03 14.41 24.01
CA LYS A 222 12.06 13.86 24.97
C LYS A 222 11.30 12.67 24.37
N GLY A 223 10.93 11.72 25.24
CA GLY A 223 9.91 10.70 24.94
C GLY A 223 10.47 9.41 24.35
N LYS A 224 9.76 8.83 23.37
CA LYS A 224 10.11 7.54 22.75
C LYS A 224 10.10 7.63 21.23
N VAL A 225 11.15 7.12 20.61
CA VAL A 225 11.25 6.93 19.15
C VAL A 225 11.56 5.47 18.86
N TYR A 226 10.88 4.93 17.86
CA TYR A 226 11.22 3.64 17.26
C TYR A 226 11.85 3.92 15.91
N PHE A 227 13.02 3.34 15.67
CA PHE A 227 13.81 3.61 14.47
C PHE A 227 14.10 2.30 13.74
N GLN A 228 13.90 2.32 12.42
CA GLN A 228 14.23 1.22 11.54
C GLN A 228 15.04 1.75 10.36
N VAL A 229 16.18 1.14 10.08
CA VAL A 229 17.01 1.48 8.91
C VAL A 229 17.17 0.26 8.05
N GLU A 230 16.87 0.44 6.77
CA GLU A 230 17.15 -0.57 5.77
C GLU A 230 18.61 -0.48 5.28
N PRO A 231 19.30 -1.62 5.12
CA PRO A 231 20.59 -1.67 4.44
C PRO A 231 20.50 -1.09 3.02
N ARG A 232 21.59 -0.46 2.55
CA ARG A 232 21.61 0.20 1.22
C ARG A 232 21.23 -0.75 0.07
N GLU A 233 21.70 -1.99 0.11
CA GLU A 233 21.41 -2.98 -0.95
C GLU A 233 19.91 -3.27 -1.05
N GLY A 234 19.25 -3.56 0.07
CA GLY A 234 17.80 -3.79 0.11
C GLY A 234 16.97 -2.58 -0.34
N PHE A 235 17.43 -1.36 -0.02
CA PHE A 235 16.78 -0.15 -0.49
C PHE A 235 16.76 -0.04 -2.01
N PHE A 236 17.92 -0.25 -2.66
CA PHE A 236 18.02 -0.16 -4.11
C PHE A 236 17.28 -1.28 -4.83
N GLU A 237 17.10 -2.45 -4.20
CA GLU A 237 16.21 -3.48 -4.73
C GLU A 237 14.74 -3.06 -4.67
N ARG A 238 14.31 -2.36 -3.60
CA ARG A 238 12.93 -1.90 -3.45
C ARG A 238 12.52 -0.79 -4.41
N ILE A 239 13.46 0.10 -4.76
CA ILE A 239 13.19 1.26 -5.64
C ILE A 239 13.58 1.03 -7.11
N LYS A 240 13.89 -0.22 -7.49
CA LYS A 240 14.08 -0.67 -8.87
C LYS A 240 12.75 -1.14 -9.45
#